data_AF-A0A1J5IDN2-F1
#
_entry.id   AF-A0A1J5IDN2-F1
#
_cell.length_a   1.000
_cell.length_b   1.000
_cell.length_c   1.000
_cell.angle_alpha   90.00
_cell.angle_beta   90.00
_cell.angle_gamma   90.00
#
_symmetry.space_group_name_H-M   'P 1'
#
loop_
_entity.id
_entity.type
_entity.pdbx_description
1 polymer ?
#
loop_
_entity_poly.entity_id
_entity_poly.type
_entity_poly.pdbx_seq_one_letter_code
_entity_poly.pdbx_strand_id
1 'polypeptide(L)'
;MISVDVTLFIQIGNFLLLVFLMNIVLYRPIRRLVGERNQFVSEQREDIEQADAEANNAVRTFEDSIKAARLRGRQKVQEMKDAAYIAEKDLLERAHQGAGQEVQAVKEKIQQDMGTVRDQLKQQVQAFSKDLAQRVLGRSL
;
A
#
# COMPACT_ATOMS: atom_id res chain seq x y z
N MET A 1 -22.38 -90.20 38.63
CA MET A 1 -23.65 -89.86 37.98
C MET A 1 -23.90 -88.40 38.26
N ILE A 2 -24.19 -87.58 37.24
CA ILE A 2 -24.50 -86.17 37.44
C ILE A 2 -25.93 -86.12 37.98
N SER A 3 -26.06 -86.07 39.30
CA SER A 3 -27.33 -85.82 39.96
C SER A 3 -27.62 -84.33 39.81
N VAL A 4 -28.70 -84.00 39.10
CA VAL A 4 -29.19 -82.62 39.02
C VAL A 4 -29.91 -82.33 40.33
N ASP A 5 -29.15 -81.87 41.31
CA ASP A 5 -29.63 -81.53 42.65
C ASP A 5 -29.77 -80.01 42.82
N VAL A 6 -30.46 -79.58 43.88
CA VAL A 6 -30.70 -78.17 44.24
C VAL A 6 -29.40 -77.36 44.34
N THR A 7 -28.29 -78.01 44.67
CA THR A 7 -26.93 -77.44 44.66
C THR A 7 -26.49 -76.89 43.30
N LEU A 8 -26.91 -77.48 42.18
CA LEU A 8 -26.62 -76.97 40.84
C LEU A 8 -27.28 -75.60 40.64
N PHE A 9 -28.54 -75.44 41.04
CA PHE A 9 -29.26 -74.16 40.96
C PHE A 9 -28.63 -73.10 41.87
N ILE A 10 -28.20 -73.48 43.08
CA ILE A 10 -27.48 -72.58 43.98
C ILE A 10 -26.15 -72.12 43.37
N GLN A 11 -25.40 -73.03 42.72
CA GLN A 11 -24.14 -72.71 42.06
C GLN A 11 -24.33 -71.80 40.84
N ILE A 12 -25.37 -72.01 40.04
CA ILE A 12 -25.75 -71.11 38.94
C ILE A 12 -26.09 -69.72 39.48
N GLY A 13 -26.87 -69.63 40.57
CA GLY A 13 -27.17 -68.36 41.23
C GLY A 13 -25.91 -67.63 41.71
N ASN A 14 -24.97 -68.35 42.33
CA ASN A 14 -23.69 -67.79 42.76
C ASN A 14 -22.83 -67.29 41.58
N PHE A 15 -22.76 -68.06 40.49
CA PHE A 15 -22.05 -67.66 39.29
C PHE A 15 -22.67 -66.40 38.64
N LEU A 16 -24.00 -66.33 38.55
CA LEU A 16 -24.69 -65.15 38.04
C LEU A 16 -24.46 -63.92 38.93
N LEU A 17 -24.47 -64.09 40.26
CA LEU A 17 -24.13 -63.04 41.21
C LEU A 17 -22.69 -62.54 41.00
N LEU A 18 -21.72 -63.47 40.83
CA LEU A 18 -20.33 -63.14 40.56
C LEU A 18 -20.19 -62.33 39.25
N VAL A 19 -20.82 -62.80 38.17
CA VAL A 19 -20.83 -62.11 36.87
C VAL A 19 -21.42 -60.70 37.01
N PHE A 20 -22.51 -60.57 37.76
CA PHE A 20 -23.13 -59.27 38.04
C PHE A 20 -22.18 -58.33 38.79
N LEU A 21 -21.52 -58.82 39.85
CA LEU A 21 -20.52 -58.06 40.59
C LEU A 21 -19.35 -57.64 39.68
N MET A 22 -18.83 -58.56 38.87
CA MET A 22 -17.74 -58.31 37.93
C MET A 22 -18.13 -57.26 36.88
N ASN A 23 -19.37 -57.26 36.41
CA ASN A 23 -19.87 -56.27 35.47
C ASN A 23 -19.81 -54.86 36.05
N ILE A 24 -20.19 -54.70 37.31
CA ILE A 24 -20.17 -53.41 38.01
C ILE A 24 -18.75 -52.98 38.35
N VAL A 25 -17.94 -53.89 38.90
CA VAL A 25 -16.61 -53.57 39.45
C VAL A 25 -15.54 -53.47 38.36
N LEU A 26 -15.65 -54.23 37.27
CA LEU A 26 -14.56 -54.37 36.30
C LEU A 26 -14.96 -53.94 34.88
N TYR A 27 -16.01 -54.54 34.30
CA TYR A 27 -16.35 -54.29 32.89
C TYR A 27 -16.82 -52.86 32.63
N ARG A 28 -17.69 -52.32 33.49
CA ARG A 28 -18.15 -50.92 33.39
C ARG A 28 -17.01 -49.90 33.49
N PRO A 29 -16.18 -49.89 34.55
CA PRO A 29 -15.12 -48.87 34.68
C PRO A 29 -14.05 -49.00 33.60
N ILE A 30 -13.67 -50.23 33.20
CA ILE A 30 -12.69 -50.42 32.12
C ILE A 30 -13.23 -49.86 30.80
N ARG A 31 -14.49 -50.15 30.44
CA ARG A 31 -15.09 -49.63 29.22
C ARG A 31 -15.17 -48.10 29.24
N ARG A 32 -15.51 -47.51 30.39
CA ARG A 32 -15.53 -46.06 30.56
C ARG A 32 -14.14 -45.45 30.36
N LEU A 33 -13.11 -46.00 31.00
CA LEU A 33 -11.73 -45.51 30.90
C LEU A 33 -11.20 -45.57 29.45
N VAL A 34 -11.49 -46.67 28.74
CA VAL A 34 -11.12 -46.81 27.32
C VAL A 34 -11.85 -45.78 26.46
N GLY A 35 -13.13 -45.53 26.75
CA GLY A 35 -13.92 -44.48 26.09
C GLY A 35 -13.34 -43.09 26.31
N GLU A 36 -13.07 -42.73 27.57
CA GLU A 36 -12.47 -41.44 27.96
C GLU A 36 -11.10 -41.26 27.30
N ARG A 37 -10.24 -42.30 27.28
CA ARG A 37 -8.95 -42.23 26.61
C ARG A 37 -9.08 -42.01 25.11
N ASN A 38 -9.99 -42.73 24.45
CA ASN A 38 -10.19 -42.58 23.02
C ASN A 38 -10.72 -41.18 22.66
N GLN A 39 -11.64 -40.66 23.47
CA GLN A 39 -12.15 -39.30 23.33
C GLN A 39 -11.03 -38.27 23.51
N PHE A 40 -10.26 -38.35 24.58
CA PHE A 40 -9.15 -37.44 24.85
C PHE A 40 -8.08 -37.43 23.74
N VAL A 41 -7.81 -38.60 23.13
CA VAL A 41 -6.89 -38.69 21.99
C VAL A 41 -7.51 -38.11 20.72
N SER A 42 -8.82 -38.31 20.51
CA SER A 42 -9.53 -37.74 19.36
C SER A 42 -9.57 -36.21 19.43
N GLU A 43 -9.93 -35.67 20.59
CA GLU A 43 -9.98 -34.21 20.84
C GLU A 43 -8.61 -33.57 20.61
N GLN A 44 -7.53 -34.15 21.17
CA GLN A 44 -6.18 -33.63 20.92
C GLN A 44 -5.77 -33.68 19.45
N ARG A 45 -6.19 -34.70 18.70
CA ARG A 45 -5.90 -34.76 17.26
C ARG A 45 -6.65 -33.66 16.51
N GLU A 46 -7.91 -33.44 16.84
CA GLU A 46 -8.70 -32.36 16.26
C GLU A 46 -8.10 -30.99 16.58
N ASP A 47 -7.70 -30.76 17.84
CA ASP A 47 -7.04 -29.52 18.25
C ASP A 47 -5.73 -29.28 17.49
N ILE A 48 -4.93 -30.33 17.27
CA ILE A 48 -3.69 -30.24 16.49
C ILE A 48 -4.00 -29.90 15.02
N GLU A 49 -4.97 -30.59 14.42
CA GLU A 49 -5.37 -30.32 13.03
C GLU A 49 -5.91 -28.89 12.85
N GLN A 50 -6.68 -28.40 13.82
CA GLN A 50 -7.17 -27.01 13.83
C GLN A 50 -6.01 -26.02 13.99
N ALA A 51 -5.09 -26.25 14.93
CA ALA A 51 -3.94 -25.38 15.13
C ALA A 51 -3.02 -25.32 13.90
N ASP A 52 -2.79 -26.46 13.23
CA ASP A 52 -2.02 -26.52 11.98
C ASP A 52 -2.76 -25.79 10.85
N ALA A 53 -4.08 -25.93 10.74
CA ALA A 53 -4.87 -25.21 9.75
C ALA A 53 -4.84 -23.69 9.98
N GLU A 54 -4.97 -23.25 11.24
CA GLU A 54 -4.87 -21.84 11.62
C GLU A 54 -3.49 -21.27 11.35
N ALA A 55 -2.42 -21.99 11.70
CA ALA A 55 -1.05 -21.58 11.41
C ALA A 55 -0.81 -21.42 9.92
N ASN A 56 -1.26 -22.39 9.10
CA ASN A 56 -1.15 -22.30 7.65
C ASN A 56 -1.95 -21.13 7.07
N ASN A 57 -3.15 -20.87 7.57
CA ASN A 57 -3.96 -19.72 7.16
C ASN A 57 -3.31 -18.39 7.57
N ALA A 58 -2.72 -18.31 8.76
CA ALA A 58 -2.00 -17.13 9.22
C ALA A 58 -0.79 -16.83 8.32
N VAL A 59 0.00 -17.86 7.96
CA VAL A 59 1.13 -17.72 7.02
C VAL A 59 0.65 -17.22 5.66
N ARG A 60 -0.40 -17.82 5.09
CA ARG A 60 -0.97 -17.38 3.80
C ARG A 60 -1.44 -15.93 3.84
N THR A 61 -2.17 -15.57 4.89
CA THR A 61 -2.69 -14.20 5.08
C THR A 61 -1.55 -13.20 5.21
N PHE A 62 -0.49 -13.56 5.93
CA PHE A 62 0.70 -12.74 6.08
C PHE A 62 1.42 -12.53 4.74
N GLU A 63 1.65 -13.61 3.97
CA GLU A 63 2.26 -13.50 2.64
C GLU A 63 1.45 -12.63 1.68
N ASP A 64 0.12 -12.78 1.68
CA ASP A 64 -0.77 -11.99 0.85
C ASP A 64 -0.79 -10.53 1.28
N SER A 65 -0.73 -10.25 2.59
CA SER A 65 -0.61 -8.89 3.12
C SER A 65 0.68 -8.20 2.66
N ILE A 66 1.80 -8.94 2.63
CA ILE A 66 3.09 -8.42 2.15
C ILE A 66 3.02 -8.14 0.65
N LYS A 67 2.45 -9.05 -0.15
CA LYS A 67 2.27 -8.84 -1.59
C LYS A 67 1.40 -7.62 -1.86
N ALA A 68 0.27 -7.48 -1.15
CA ALA A 68 -0.62 -6.33 -1.26
C ALA A 68 0.06 -5.02 -0.85
N ALA A 69 0.83 -5.01 0.25
CA ALA A 69 1.58 -3.85 0.69
C ALA A 69 2.64 -3.42 -0.34
N ARG A 70 3.37 -4.39 -0.93
CA ARG A 70 4.33 -4.12 -2.01
C ARG A 70 3.66 -3.54 -3.26
N LEU A 71 2.50 -4.07 -3.65
CA LEU A 71 1.74 -3.57 -4.79
C LEU A 71 1.28 -2.13 -4.56
N ARG A 72 0.68 -1.84 -3.39
CA ARG A 72 0.26 -0.49 -3.00
C ARG A 72 1.44 0.47 -2.93
N GLY A 73 2.58 0.03 -2.39
CA GLY A 73 3.80 0.83 -2.35
C GLY A 73 4.30 1.20 -3.75
N ARG A 74 4.33 0.23 -4.68
CA ARG A 74 4.70 0.48 -6.08
C ARG A 74 3.72 1.43 -6.78
N GLN A 75 2.42 1.22 -6.58
CA GLN A 75 1.38 2.11 -7.11
C GLN A 75 1.57 3.54 -6.58
N LYS A 76 1.85 3.70 -5.29
CA LYS A 76 2.04 5.03 -4.71
C LYS A 76 3.29 5.73 -5.23
N VAL A 77 4.37 4.99 -5.41
CA VAL A 77 5.59 5.52 -6.04
C VAL A 77 5.31 5.94 -7.50
N GLN A 78 4.54 5.15 -8.24
CA GLN A 78 4.17 5.49 -9.62
C GLN A 78 3.30 6.75 -9.67
N GLU A 79 2.26 6.83 -8.84
CA GLU A 79 1.41 8.03 -8.71
C GLU A 79 2.24 9.28 -8.39
N MET A 80 3.18 9.19 -7.46
CA MET A 80 4.05 10.32 -7.10
C MET A 80 4.96 10.72 -8.26
N LYS A 81 5.49 9.76 -9.03
CA LYS A 81 6.30 10.05 -10.22
C LYS A 81 5.48 10.73 -11.31
N ASP A 82 4.28 10.23 -11.58
CA ASP A 82 3.39 10.80 -12.60
C ASP A 82 2.96 12.22 -12.21
N ALA A 83 2.61 12.44 -10.93
CA ALA A 83 2.30 13.76 -10.41
C ALA A 83 3.51 14.72 -10.47
N ALA A 84 4.71 14.24 -10.13
CA ALA A 84 5.93 15.02 -10.23
C ALA A 84 6.25 15.39 -11.68
N TYR A 85 6.06 14.48 -12.63
CA TYR A 85 6.27 14.75 -14.05
C TYR A 85 5.30 15.82 -14.60
N ILE A 86 4.03 15.76 -14.19
CA ILE A 86 3.04 16.79 -14.55
C ILE A 86 3.44 18.14 -13.96
N ALA A 87 3.84 18.18 -12.69
CA ALA A 87 4.27 19.42 -12.03
C ALA A 87 5.56 19.99 -12.66
N GLU A 88 6.52 19.14 -13.01
CA GLU A 88 7.73 19.53 -13.72
C GLU A 88 7.40 20.14 -15.09
N LYS A 89 6.54 19.48 -15.87
CA LYS A 89 6.11 19.98 -17.18
C LYS A 89 5.42 21.35 -17.07
N ASP A 90 4.51 21.50 -16.11
CA ASP A 90 3.80 22.76 -15.88
C ASP A 90 4.75 23.88 -15.42
N LEU A 91 5.73 23.57 -14.56
CA LEU A 91 6.75 24.53 -14.16
C LEU A 91 7.63 24.96 -15.35
N LEU A 92 8.03 24.01 -16.19
CA LEU A 92 8.85 24.27 -17.37
C LEU A 92 8.09 25.13 -18.39
N GLU A 93 6.80 24.83 -18.60
CA GLU A 93 5.93 25.61 -19.49
C GLU A 93 5.75 27.05 -18.98
N ARG A 94 5.52 27.23 -17.68
CA ARG A 94 5.46 28.56 -17.05
C ARG A 94 6.78 29.32 -17.18
N ALA A 95 7.92 28.65 -16.99
CA ALA A 95 9.23 29.26 -17.16
C ALA A 95 9.48 29.69 -18.61
N HIS A 96 9.10 28.86 -19.59
CA HIS A 96 9.19 29.20 -21.01
C HIS A 96 8.29 30.37 -21.40
N GLN A 97 7.05 30.41 -20.91
CA GLN A 97 6.13 31.52 -21.13
C GLN A 97 6.67 32.82 -20.51
N GLY A 98 7.19 32.77 -19.28
CA GLY A 98 7.79 33.92 -18.62
C GLY A 98 9.00 34.46 -19.37
N ALA A 99 9.92 33.59 -19.80
CA ALA A 99 11.07 33.97 -20.62
C ALA A 99 10.65 34.58 -21.96
N GLY A 100 9.61 34.04 -22.61
CA GLY A 100 9.05 34.59 -23.84
C GLY A 100 8.49 36.00 -23.64
N GLN A 101 7.76 36.24 -22.55
CA GLN A 101 7.22 37.55 -22.20
C GLN A 101 8.33 38.55 -21.88
N GLU A 102 9.38 38.14 -21.18
CA GLU A 102 10.51 39.01 -20.86
C GLU A 102 11.28 39.43 -22.12
N VAL A 103 11.54 38.48 -23.03
CA VAL A 103 12.16 38.79 -24.34
C VAL A 103 11.30 39.75 -25.15
N GLN A 104 9.98 39.58 -25.14
CA GLN A 104 9.06 40.47 -25.84
C GLN A 104 9.06 41.87 -25.22
N ALA A 105 9.01 41.97 -23.90
CA ALA A 105 9.08 43.25 -23.17
C ALA A 105 10.39 43.99 -23.44
N VAL A 106 11.53 43.28 -23.47
CA VAL A 106 12.84 43.86 -23.82
C VAL A 106 12.85 44.37 -25.26
N LYS A 107 12.29 43.61 -26.22
CA LYS A 107 12.18 44.07 -27.62
C LYS A 107 11.35 45.33 -27.77
N GLU A 108 10.21 45.40 -27.09
CA GLU A 108 9.34 46.59 -27.09
C GLU A 108 10.07 47.81 -26.51
N LYS A 109 10.79 47.62 -25.40
CA LYS A 109 11.59 48.67 -24.78
C LYS A 109 12.69 49.19 -25.72
N ILE A 110 13.40 48.29 -26.40
CA ILE A 110 14.41 48.65 -27.41
C ILE A 110 13.80 49.44 -28.56
N GLN A 111 12.62 49.05 -29.05
CA GLN A 111 11.93 49.80 -30.11
C GLN A 111 11.56 51.22 -29.66
N GLN A 112 11.10 51.36 -28.42
CA GLN A 112 10.74 52.63 -27.82
C GLN A 112 11.97 53.54 -27.65
N ASP A 113 13.08 52.98 -27.14
CA ASP A 113 14.36 53.67 -26.99
C ASP A 113 14.90 54.13 -28.35
N MET A 114 14.83 53.28 -29.38
CA MET A 114 15.25 53.64 -30.75
C MET A 114 14.40 54.77 -31.35
N GLY A 115 13.10 54.81 -31.05
CA GLY A 115 12.23 55.94 -31.43
C GLY A 115 12.68 57.24 -30.77
N THR A 116 12.90 57.19 -29.46
CA THR A 116 13.34 58.34 -28.65
C THR A 116 14.70 58.88 -29.12
N VAL A 117 15.66 57.98 -29.38
CA VAL A 117 16.99 58.34 -29.90
C VAL A 117 16.90 58.94 -31.30
N ARG A 118 16.04 58.42 -32.19
CA ARG A 118 15.82 59.00 -33.52
C ARG A 118 15.28 60.42 -33.45
N ASP A 119 14.35 60.69 -32.54
CA ASP A 119 13.77 62.02 -32.37
C ASP A 119 14.78 63.01 -31.78
N GLN A 120 15.58 62.58 -30.80
CA GLN A 120 16.71 63.36 -30.29
C GLN A 120 17.75 63.65 -31.38
N LEU A 121 18.08 62.67 -32.22
CA LEU A 121 19.03 62.85 -33.31
C LEU A 121 18.51 63.84 -34.36
N LYS A 122 17.21 63.80 -34.70
CA LYS A 122 16.60 64.80 -35.59
C LYS A 122 16.68 66.22 -35.03
N GLN A 123 16.42 66.40 -33.72
CA GLN A 123 16.56 67.69 -33.06
C GLN A 123 18.02 68.17 -33.09
N GLN A 124 18.98 67.29 -32.80
CA GLN A 124 20.40 67.62 -32.87
C GLN A 124 20.83 67.95 -34.30
N VAL A 125 20.39 67.21 -35.31
CA VAL A 125 20.67 67.48 -36.72
C VAL A 125 20.09 68.83 -37.16
N GLN A 126 18.87 69.19 -36.72
CA GLN A 126 18.32 70.53 -36.98
C GLN A 126 19.15 71.62 -36.30
N ALA A 127 19.55 71.43 -35.04
CA ALA A 127 20.41 72.38 -34.33
C ALA A 127 21.78 72.55 -35.01
N PHE A 128 22.40 71.43 -35.41
CA PHE A 128 23.67 71.41 -36.13
C PHE A 128 23.55 72.03 -37.53
N SER A 129 22.43 71.81 -38.23
CA SER A 129 22.18 72.43 -39.53
C SER A 129 21.99 73.93 -39.40
N LYS A 130 21.38 74.40 -38.31
CA LYS A 130 21.24 75.83 -38.01
C LYS A 130 22.59 76.47 -37.68
N ASP A 131 23.44 75.80 -36.89
CA ASP A 131 24.82 76.25 -36.59
C ASP A 131 25.69 76.27 -37.86
N LEU A 132 25.59 75.24 -38.70
CA LEU A 132 26.32 75.17 -39.98
C LEU A 132 25.85 76.25 -40.95
N ALA A 133 24.54 76.50 -41.05
CA ALA A 133 23.98 77.60 -41.84
C ALA A 133 24.48 78.96 -41.33
N GLN A 134 24.55 79.16 -40.01
CA GLN A 134 25.12 80.39 -39.41
C GLN A 134 26.61 80.55 -39.75
N ARG A 135 27.40 79.48 -39.72
CA ARG A 135 28.83 79.50 -40.06
C ARG A 135 29.10 79.70 -41.57
N VAL A 136 28.26 79.14 -42.44
CA VAL A 136 28.42 79.24 -43.90
C VAL A 136 27.87 80.57 -44.45
N LEU A 137 26.80 81.12 -43.87
CA LEU A 137 26.17 82.36 -44.36
C LEU A 137 26.76 83.64 -43.73
N GLY A 138 27.68 83.53 -42.77
CA GLY A 138 28.50 84.66 -42.29
C GLY A 138 27.73 85.84 -41.69
N ARG A 139 26.44 85.67 -41.35
CA ARG A 139 25.64 86.67 -40.63
C ARG A 139 24.59 86.00 -39.76
N SER A 140 24.57 86.44 -38.51
CA SER A 140 23.69 85.96 -37.45
C SER A 140 22.21 86.21 -37.77
N LEU A 141 21.40 85.15 -37.69
CA LEU A 141 19.99 85.21 -37.28
C LEU A 141 19.85 84.56 -35.91
#